data_AF-A0A7J8U0R4-F1
#
_entry.id   AF-A0A7J8U0R4-F1
#
_cell.length_a   1.000
_cell.length_b   1.000
_cell.length_c   1.000
_cell.angle_alpha   90.00
_cell.angle_beta   90.00
_cell.angle_gamma   90.00
#
_symmetry.space_group_name_H-M   'P 1'
#
loop_
_entity.id
_entity.type
_entity.pdbx_description
1 polymer ?
#
loop_
_entity_poly.entity_id
_entity_poly.type
_entity_poly.pdbx_seq_one_letter_code
_entity_poly.pdbx_strand_id
1 'polypeptide(L)'
;MAGSSNSAPVSSIHTSSETGRLLPSATKCNSKEIDLDVSLPSPYSKSYVFELVITDKTHYRRFLYISLTLAFVVLALGLVPHFLPQNNRHHGHSKNLTLALNQAITFFDAQKSGSYPSNSPISFRGSSGLQDGNSSNIHADLVGGFYDSGNNIKFTFPAAYTITLLSWSVVEYHRKYADIGELEHIKDVIKWGSDYLLKVFVPPTAKSDPSLLYSQASLVGSAGNDTKNPVPNDINCWQRPEDMRYKRPVSVCNETASDLAGEIVAALSAASIVFKQENEYSQRLIKKAEQIYEITAKEDRIHY
;
A
#
# COMPACT_ATOMS: atom_id res chain seq x y z
N MET A 1 -23.72 -36.83 28.80
CA MET A 1 -23.45 -37.45 27.49
C MET A 1 -22.44 -36.55 26.80
N ALA A 2 -21.17 -36.92 26.68
CA ALA A 2 -20.63 -38.02 25.86
C ALA A 2 -20.88 -37.75 24.36
N GLY A 3 -19.86 -37.57 23.52
CA GLY A 3 -18.42 -37.59 23.83
C GLY A 3 -17.55 -37.07 22.68
N SER A 4 -16.22 -37.07 22.88
CA SER A 4 -15.27 -36.86 21.80
C SER A 4 -15.02 -38.17 21.04
N SER A 5 -14.72 -38.07 19.75
CA SER A 5 -14.17 -39.19 18.98
C SER A 5 -13.17 -38.68 17.94
N ASN A 6 -12.00 -39.31 17.93
CA ASN A 6 -10.93 -39.07 16.95
C ASN A 6 -11.34 -39.52 15.55
N SER A 7 -10.83 -38.85 14.51
CA SER A 7 -10.05 -39.51 13.45
C SER A 7 -9.53 -38.52 12.41
N ALA A 8 -8.28 -38.74 12.00
CA ALA A 8 -7.69 -38.22 10.77
C ALA A 8 -7.30 -39.44 9.90
N PRO A 9 -6.77 -39.24 8.69
CA PRO A 9 -7.31 -38.46 7.57
C PRO A 9 -7.61 -39.38 6.38
N VAL A 10 -8.53 -39.00 5.47
CA VAL A 10 -8.75 -39.77 4.24
C VAL A 10 -8.56 -38.90 3.01
N SER A 11 -7.57 -39.27 2.20
CA SER A 11 -7.34 -38.77 0.85
C SER A 11 -8.31 -39.48 -0.11
N SER A 12 -9.11 -38.72 -0.86
CA SER A 12 -9.92 -39.24 -1.96
C SER A 12 -9.79 -38.33 -3.19
N ILE A 13 -9.01 -38.77 -4.17
CA ILE A 13 -9.05 -38.23 -5.54
C ILE A 13 -10.24 -38.89 -6.25
N HIS A 14 -11.02 -38.11 -7.01
CA HIS A 14 -12.07 -38.66 -7.87
C HIS A 14 -12.02 -38.07 -9.29
N THR A 15 -11.70 -38.97 -10.23
CA THR A 15 -12.35 -39.20 -11.55
C THR A 15 -12.28 -38.08 -12.61
N SER A 16 -11.58 -38.23 -13.76
CA SER A 16 -11.84 -39.06 -14.97
C SER A 16 -12.13 -38.11 -16.17
N SER A 17 -12.01 -38.41 -17.47
CA SER A 17 -11.69 -39.65 -18.20
C SER A 17 -10.88 -39.33 -19.49
N GLU A 18 -10.20 -40.35 -20.02
CA GLU A 18 -9.81 -40.58 -21.42
C GLU A 18 -9.25 -39.46 -22.31
N THR A 19 -7.95 -39.56 -22.59
CA THR A 19 -7.40 -39.93 -23.93
C THR A 19 -5.92 -40.30 -23.73
N GLY A 20 -5.33 -41.29 -24.38
CA GLY A 20 -5.86 -42.16 -25.44
C GLY A 20 -4.77 -42.76 -26.32
N ARG A 21 -3.58 -43.13 -25.78
CA ARG A 21 -2.61 -43.98 -26.49
C ARG A 21 -1.62 -44.67 -25.57
N LEU A 22 -1.43 -45.97 -25.82
CA LEU A 22 -0.59 -46.87 -25.03
C LEU A 22 0.86 -46.88 -25.55
N LEU A 23 1.81 -46.87 -24.62
CA LEU A 23 3.17 -47.35 -24.85
C LEU A 23 3.43 -48.52 -23.88
N PRO A 24 3.56 -49.77 -24.37
CA PRO A 24 4.20 -50.84 -23.61
C PRO A 24 5.70 -50.53 -23.56
N SER A 25 6.29 -50.25 -22.39
CA SER A 25 6.65 -51.20 -21.34
C SER A 25 7.90 -52.04 -21.63
N ALA A 26 8.93 -51.67 -20.85
CA ALA A 26 9.72 -52.58 -20.00
C ALA A 26 11.05 -53.17 -20.49
N THR A 27 11.88 -53.41 -19.46
CA THR A 27 12.99 -54.37 -19.37
C THR A 27 14.26 -54.13 -20.19
N LYS A 28 15.14 -53.33 -19.59
CA LYS A 28 16.59 -53.46 -19.68
C LYS A 28 17.05 -54.84 -19.15
N CYS A 29 17.58 -55.72 -20.00
CA CYS A 29 18.44 -56.82 -19.56
C CYS A 29 19.39 -57.34 -20.66
N ASN A 30 20.69 -57.16 -20.42
CA ASN A 30 21.83 -58.03 -20.77
C ASN A 30 22.00 -58.62 -22.20
N SER A 31 22.98 -58.04 -22.89
CA SER A 31 24.20 -58.67 -23.42
C SER A 31 24.18 -59.76 -24.52
N LYS A 32 24.99 -59.42 -25.54
CA LYS A 32 25.90 -60.25 -26.37
C LYS A 32 25.40 -60.98 -27.62
N GLU A 33 26.25 -60.81 -28.64
CA GLU A 33 26.54 -61.70 -29.78
C GLU A 33 25.37 -62.12 -30.68
N ILE A 34 25.29 -61.47 -31.84
CA ILE A 34 24.76 -62.07 -33.07
C ILE A 34 25.91 -62.07 -34.07
N ASP A 35 26.47 -63.26 -34.30
CA ASP A 35 27.35 -63.54 -35.42
C ASP A 35 26.54 -63.46 -36.72
N LEU A 36 27.11 -62.84 -37.76
CA LEU A 36 26.37 -62.44 -38.96
C LEU A 36 27.08 -62.92 -40.23
N ASP A 37 26.96 -64.21 -40.50
CA ASP A 37 27.22 -64.77 -41.84
C ASP A 37 25.89 -65.01 -42.58
N VAL A 38 25.56 -64.09 -43.49
CA VAL A 38 24.63 -64.34 -44.59
C VAL A 38 25.19 -63.68 -45.84
N SER A 39 25.94 -64.46 -46.61
CA SER A 39 26.36 -64.09 -47.96
C SER A 39 25.24 -64.33 -48.98
N LEU A 40 24.74 -63.28 -49.64
CA LEU A 40 24.03 -63.40 -50.93
C LEU A 40 24.34 -62.19 -51.84
N PRO A 41 24.42 -62.35 -53.17
CA PRO A 41 25.17 -61.42 -54.02
C PRO A 41 24.35 -60.21 -54.51
N SER A 42 24.94 -59.03 -54.44
CA SER A 42 24.45 -57.81 -55.10
C SER A 42 25.16 -57.59 -56.44
N PRO A 43 24.45 -57.34 -57.56
CA PRO A 43 25.05 -57.17 -58.88
C PRO A 43 25.61 -55.76 -59.15
N TYR A 44 25.66 -54.87 -58.16
CA TYR A 44 26.19 -53.51 -58.31
C TYR A 44 27.47 -53.32 -57.49
N SER A 45 28.62 -53.57 -58.13
CA SER A 45 29.94 -53.31 -57.55
C SER A 45 30.28 -51.82 -57.57
N LYS A 46 30.16 -51.17 -56.40
CA LYS A 46 30.96 -50.01 -55.96
C LYS A 46 30.65 -49.67 -54.50
N SER A 47 31.12 -50.50 -53.57
CA SER A 47 31.36 -50.04 -52.20
C SER A 47 32.58 -49.12 -52.21
N TYR A 48 32.35 -47.82 -52.07
CA TYR A 48 33.42 -46.87 -51.85
C TYR A 48 33.89 -46.99 -50.41
N VAL A 49 34.95 -47.76 -50.18
CA VAL A 49 35.66 -47.77 -48.89
C VAL A 49 36.46 -46.47 -48.80
N PHE A 50 35.88 -45.47 -48.14
CA PHE A 50 36.59 -44.24 -47.83
C PHE A 50 37.57 -44.49 -46.68
N GLU A 51 38.83 -44.76 -47.02
CA GLU A 51 39.90 -44.82 -46.03
C GLU A 51 40.20 -43.40 -45.52
N LEU A 52 39.67 -43.06 -44.35
CA LEU A 52 39.78 -41.72 -43.77
C LEU A 52 41.18 -41.51 -43.16
N VAL A 53 42.17 -41.27 -44.01
CA VAL A 53 43.56 -41.02 -43.60
C VAL A 53 43.68 -39.62 -42.97
N ILE A 54 43.80 -39.57 -41.64
CA ILE A 54 44.12 -38.35 -40.89
C ILE A 54 45.61 -38.03 -41.12
N THR A 55 45.89 -37.21 -42.15
CA THR A 55 47.25 -36.82 -42.55
C THR A 55 47.99 -36.02 -41.49
N ASP A 56 47.29 -35.17 -40.72
CA ASP A 56 47.90 -34.40 -39.64
C ASP A 56 47.03 -34.42 -38.37
N LYS A 57 47.53 -35.15 -37.36
CA LYS A 57 46.89 -35.28 -36.03
C LYS A 57 46.82 -33.97 -35.25
N THR A 58 47.69 -32.99 -35.51
CA THR A 58 47.68 -31.68 -34.84
C THR A 58 46.59 -30.78 -35.39
N HIS A 59 46.44 -30.72 -36.72
CA HIS A 59 45.34 -30.01 -37.38
C HIS A 59 43.99 -30.65 -37.07
N TYR A 60 43.90 -31.99 -37.08
CA TYR A 60 42.67 -32.70 -36.68
C TYR A 60 42.26 -32.43 -35.23
N ARG A 61 43.21 -32.41 -34.28
CA ARG A 61 42.94 -32.03 -32.88
C ARG A 61 42.45 -30.58 -32.78
N ARG A 62 43.10 -29.62 -33.48
CA ARG A 62 42.66 -28.22 -33.51
C ARG A 62 41.23 -28.09 -34.06
N PHE A 63 40.93 -28.77 -35.17
CA PHE A 63 39.58 -28.79 -35.74
C PHE A 63 38.55 -29.34 -34.74
N LEU A 64 38.83 -30.49 -34.10
CA LEU A 64 37.96 -31.03 -33.05
C LEU A 64 37.72 -30.06 -31.90
N TYR A 65 38.77 -29.41 -31.38
CA TYR A 65 38.61 -28.42 -30.30
C TYR A 65 37.75 -27.22 -30.73
N ILE A 66 37.95 -26.71 -31.96
CA ILE A 66 37.16 -25.59 -32.51
C ILE A 66 35.69 -26.00 -32.73
N SER A 67 35.44 -27.19 -33.27
CA SER A 67 34.07 -27.70 -33.45
C SER A 67 33.37 -27.93 -32.10
N LEU A 68 34.09 -28.43 -31.09
CA LEU A 68 33.56 -28.66 -29.75
C LEU A 68 33.23 -27.33 -29.04
N THR A 69 34.13 -26.34 -29.09
CA THR A 69 33.87 -25.03 -28.48
C THR A 69 32.73 -24.30 -29.18
N LEU A 70 32.63 -24.38 -30.51
CA LEU A 70 31.50 -23.82 -31.26
C LEU A 70 30.17 -24.47 -30.85
N ALA A 71 30.14 -25.80 -30.69
CA ALA A 71 28.95 -26.51 -30.22
C ALA A 71 28.54 -26.08 -28.79
N PHE A 72 29.50 -25.92 -27.87
CA PHE A 72 29.23 -25.40 -26.52
C PHE A 72 28.73 -23.95 -26.54
N VAL A 73 29.27 -23.08 -27.40
CA VAL A 73 28.80 -21.69 -27.55
C VAL A 73 27.37 -21.63 -28.10
N VAL A 74 27.04 -22.45 -29.10
CA VAL A 74 25.67 -22.55 -29.64
C VAL A 74 24.70 -23.07 -28.57
N LEU A 75 25.10 -24.10 -27.80
CA LEU A 75 24.29 -24.62 -26.69
C LEU A 75 24.06 -23.54 -25.61
N ALA A 76 25.11 -22.81 -25.22
CA ALA A 76 25.01 -21.74 -24.24
C ALA A 76 24.07 -20.62 -24.72
N LEU A 77 24.22 -20.16 -25.96
CA LEU A 77 23.34 -19.13 -26.56
C LEU A 77 21.88 -19.60 -26.69
N GLY A 78 21.64 -20.90 -26.93
CA GLY A 78 20.30 -21.49 -26.92
C GLY A 78 19.67 -21.62 -25.52
N LEU A 79 20.49 -21.70 -24.47
CA LEU A 79 20.04 -21.79 -23.07
C LEU A 79 19.86 -20.42 -22.40
N VAL A 80 20.57 -19.38 -22.86
CA VAL A 80 20.45 -17.99 -22.35
C VAL A 80 18.98 -17.50 -22.27
N PRO A 81 18.08 -17.71 -23.26
CA PRO A 81 16.68 -17.31 -23.17
C PRO A 81 15.86 -18.03 -22.08
N HIS A 82 16.37 -19.12 -21.53
CA HIS A 82 15.70 -19.92 -20.49
C HIS A 82 16.18 -19.54 -19.08
N PHE A 83 17.39 -18.99 -18.95
CA PHE A 83 17.94 -18.47 -17.69
C PHE A 83 17.79 -16.94 -17.53
N LEU A 84 17.63 -16.20 -18.63
CA LEU A 84 17.11 -14.84 -18.57
C LEU A 84 15.65 -14.90 -18.11
N PRO A 85 15.22 -14.06 -17.16
CA PRO A 85 13.82 -14.01 -16.75
C PRO A 85 12.97 -13.66 -17.98
N GLN A 86 12.12 -14.60 -18.39
CA GLN A 86 11.08 -14.34 -19.38
C GLN A 86 10.18 -13.25 -18.79
N ASN A 87 10.38 -12.02 -19.27
CA ASN A 87 9.54 -10.89 -18.89
C ASN A 87 8.18 -11.11 -19.56
N ASN A 88 7.33 -11.90 -18.89
CA ASN A 88 5.98 -12.24 -19.34
C ASN A 88 5.22 -10.93 -19.56
N ARG A 89 5.12 -10.53 -20.83
CA ARG A 89 4.39 -9.35 -21.26
C ARG A 89 2.88 -9.61 -21.15
N HIS A 90 2.40 -9.74 -19.93
CA HIS A 90 1.06 -9.30 -19.55
C HIS A 90 1.02 -7.76 -19.56
N HIS A 91 1.40 -7.17 -20.70
CA HIS A 91 1.13 -5.77 -21.02
C HIS A 91 -0.33 -5.68 -21.51
N GLY A 92 -1.27 -5.89 -20.58
CA GLY A 92 -2.45 -5.04 -20.61
C GLY A 92 -2.00 -3.58 -20.49
N HIS A 93 -2.83 -2.63 -20.94
CA HIS A 93 -2.54 -1.20 -20.88
C HIS A 93 -1.86 -0.86 -19.55
N SER A 94 -0.65 -0.26 -19.62
CA SER A 94 0.05 0.20 -18.42
C SER A 94 -0.88 1.18 -17.71
N LYS A 95 -1.44 0.77 -16.57
CA LYS A 95 -2.24 1.65 -15.72
C LYS A 95 -1.36 2.85 -15.43
N ASN A 96 -1.83 4.05 -15.74
CA ASN A 96 -1.09 5.28 -15.47
C ASN A 96 -1.17 5.55 -13.95
N LEU A 97 -0.36 4.79 -13.19
CA LEU A 97 -0.34 4.84 -11.73
C LEU A 97 0.14 6.20 -11.23
N THR A 98 0.98 6.90 -11.98
CA THR A 98 1.37 8.29 -11.71
C THR A 98 0.14 9.21 -11.73
N LEU A 99 -0.68 9.16 -12.78
CA LEU A 99 -1.92 9.92 -12.86
C LEU A 99 -2.91 9.53 -11.75
N ALA A 100 -3.08 8.23 -11.49
CA ALA A 100 -3.98 7.75 -10.44
C ALA A 100 -3.54 8.21 -9.03
N LEU A 101 -2.22 8.23 -8.77
CA LEU A 101 -1.67 8.69 -7.50
C LEU A 101 -1.75 10.21 -7.35
N ASN A 102 -1.42 10.97 -8.40
CA ASN A 102 -1.65 12.42 -8.46
C ASN A 102 -3.12 12.76 -8.14
N GLN A 103 -4.08 12.09 -8.78
CA GLN A 103 -5.51 12.26 -8.51
C GLN A 103 -5.91 11.86 -7.08
N ALA A 104 -5.31 10.79 -6.53
CA ALA A 104 -5.57 10.36 -5.16
C ALA A 104 -5.03 11.34 -4.11
N ILE A 105 -3.91 12.03 -4.36
CA ILE A 105 -3.42 13.09 -3.46
C ILE A 105 -4.26 14.36 -3.63
N THR A 106 -4.60 14.72 -4.87
CA THR A 106 -5.46 15.87 -5.23
C THR A 106 -6.86 15.78 -4.59
N PHE A 107 -7.38 14.57 -4.33
CA PHE A 107 -8.60 14.37 -3.55
C PHE A 107 -8.52 15.02 -2.16
N PHE A 108 -7.39 14.92 -1.45
CA PHE A 108 -7.25 15.52 -0.13
C PHE A 108 -7.24 17.05 -0.18
N ASP A 109 -6.68 17.67 -1.23
CA ASP A 109 -6.79 19.12 -1.48
C ASP A 109 -8.26 19.56 -1.61
N ALA A 110 -9.09 18.74 -2.25
CA ALA A 110 -10.53 18.99 -2.38
C ALA A 110 -11.28 18.82 -1.04
N GLN A 111 -10.73 18.05 -0.08
CA GLN A 111 -11.30 17.87 1.27
C GLN A 111 -10.83 18.88 2.32
N LYS A 112 -9.82 19.72 2.05
CA LYS A 112 -9.29 20.70 3.03
C LYS A 112 -10.37 21.68 3.52
N SER A 113 -10.55 21.77 4.84
CA SER A 113 -11.40 22.75 5.54
C SER A 113 -10.53 23.87 6.14
N GLY A 114 -11.04 25.09 6.25
CA GLY A 114 -10.33 26.22 6.86
C GLY A 114 -10.02 27.36 5.88
N SER A 115 -8.94 28.10 6.13
CA SER A 115 -8.49 29.17 5.21
C SER A 115 -7.81 28.55 3.98
N TYR A 116 -8.51 28.53 2.85
CA TYR A 116 -8.06 27.83 1.66
C TYR A 116 -6.91 28.57 0.95
N PRO A 117 -5.83 27.89 0.51
CA PRO A 117 -4.73 28.54 -0.19
C PRO A 117 -5.17 29.18 -1.52
N SER A 118 -4.83 30.46 -1.72
CA SER A 118 -5.19 31.21 -2.94
C SER A 118 -4.48 30.72 -4.22
N ASN A 119 -3.46 29.88 -4.07
CA ASN A 119 -2.70 29.22 -5.12
C ASN A 119 -3.04 27.72 -5.28
N SER A 120 -4.12 27.23 -4.65
CA SER A 120 -4.55 25.83 -4.79
C SER A 120 -4.93 25.47 -6.24
N PRO A 121 -4.61 24.26 -6.73
CA PRO A 121 -5.08 23.79 -8.04
C PRO A 121 -6.59 23.54 -8.11
N ILE A 122 -7.29 23.47 -6.97
CA ILE A 122 -8.73 23.16 -6.91
C ILE A 122 -9.58 24.43 -7.04
N SER A 123 -9.89 24.81 -8.28
CA SER A 123 -10.63 26.04 -8.60
C SER A 123 -12.08 26.11 -8.07
N PHE A 124 -12.67 24.99 -7.65
CA PHE A 124 -14.05 24.91 -7.14
C PHE A 124 -14.17 24.90 -5.61
N ARG A 125 -13.05 24.93 -4.87
CA ARG A 125 -13.03 25.00 -3.39
C ARG A 125 -12.59 26.40 -2.93
N GLY A 126 -12.97 26.75 -1.70
CA GLY A 126 -12.62 28.01 -1.06
C GLY A 126 -12.61 27.92 0.46
N SER A 127 -12.40 29.07 1.10
CA SER A 127 -12.31 29.15 2.57
C SER A 127 -13.64 28.83 3.24
N SER A 128 -13.60 27.93 4.23
CA SER A 128 -14.77 27.30 4.86
C SER A 128 -14.46 26.95 6.33
N GLY A 129 -15.48 26.75 7.17
CA GLY A 129 -15.27 26.37 8.58
C GLY A 129 -14.41 27.36 9.40
N LEU A 130 -14.40 28.64 9.03
CA LEU A 130 -13.53 29.68 9.63
C LEU A 130 -13.89 30.06 11.09
N GLN A 131 -14.92 29.43 11.66
CA GLN A 131 -15.35 29.60 13.05
C GLN A 131 -15.34 28.25 13.80
N ASP A 132 -14.77 27.19 13.21
CA ASP A 132 -14.67 25.88 13.85
C ASP A 132 -13.89 26.00 15.16
N GLY A 133 -14.53 25.64 16.28
CA GLY A 133 -13.98 25.74 17.62
C GLY A 133 -14.09 27.12 18.30
N ASN A 134 -14.58 28.15 17.61
CA ASN A 134 -14.91 29.44 18.22
C ASN A 134 -16.35 29.43 18.75
N SER A 135 -16.56 28.88 19.94
CA SER A 135 -17.88 28.82 20.60
C SER A 135 -17.86 29.47 21.98
N SER A 136 -19.02 29.83 22.53
CA SER A 136 -19.12 30.55 23.81
C SER A 136 -18.55 29.80 25.02
N ASN A 137 -18.37 28.48 24.91
CA ASN A 137 -17.96 27.61 26.01
C ASN A 137 -16.63 26.88 25.74
N ILE A 138 -16.10 26.98 24.52
CA ILE A 138 -14.84 26.35 24.07
C ILE A 138 -14.12 27.37 23.21
N HIS A 139 -12.92 27.76 23.60
CA HIS A 139 -12.02 28.62 22.84
C HIS A 139 -10.85 27.80 22.29
N ALA A 140 -11.14 27.04 21.23
CA ALA A 140 -10.13 26.27 20.51
C ALA A 140 -10.09 26.74 19.05
N ASP A 141 -8.93 27.14 18.53
CA ASP A 141 -8.78 27.29 17.09
C ASP A 141 -8.76 25.89 16.47
N LEU A 142 -9.90 25.42 15.96
CA LEU A 142 -10.04 24.15 15.25
C LEU A 142 -10.19 24.37 13.74
N VAL A 143 -9.84 25.56 13.23
CA VAL A 143 -9.83 25.86 11.79
C VAL A 143 -8.70 25.07 11.13
N GLY A 144 -8.97 24.42 9.99
CA GLY A 144 -8.06 23.47 9.34
C GLY A 144 -8.67 22.07 9.19
N GLY A 145 -7.81 21.10 8.84
CA GLY A 145 -8.16 19.69 8.74
C GLY A 145 -8.91 19.32 7.46
N PHE A 146 -9.51 18.13 7.45
CA PHE A 146 -10.23 17.59 6.31
C PHE A 146 -11.70 17.34 6.65
N TYR A 147 -12.58 17.59 5.68
CA TYR A 147 -13.91 17.00 5.68
C TYR A 147 -13.79 15.49 5.45
N ASP A 148 -14.52 14.70 6.24
CA ASP A 148 -14.38 13.25 6.30
C ASP A 148 -14.82 12.54 5.01
N SER A 149 -15.89 13.03 4.39
CA SER A 149 -16.53 12.39 3.25
C SER A 149 -17.28 13.43 2.39
N GLY A 150 -18.43 13.07 1.82
CA GLY A 150 -19.32 13.98 1.07
C GLY A 150 -20.16 14.95 1.92
N ASN A 151 -19.96 14.98 3.23
CA ASN A 151 -20.54 15.97 4.15
C ASN A 151 -19.44 16.89 4.70
N ASN A 152 -19.82 17.96 5.40
CA ASN A 152 -18.86 18.93 5.95
C ASN A 152 -18.43 18.62 7.41
N ILE A 153 -18.61 17.38 7.87
CA ILE A 153 -18.21 16.93 9.21
C ILE A 153 -16.69 16.67 9.23
N LYS A 154 -16.08 16.99 10.37
CA LYS A 154 -14.66 16.74 10.65
C LYS A 154 -14.55 15.73 11.80
N PHE A 155 -14.44 14.46 11.46
CA PHE A 155 -14.17 13.38 12.42
C PHE A 155 -12.66 13.27 12.66
N THR A 156 -12.20 13.48 13.90
CA THR A 156 -10.76 13.54 14.19
C THR A 156 -10.09 12.17 14.08
N PHE A 157 -10.79 11.07 14.43
CA PHE A 157 -10.25 9.71 14.36
C PHE A 157 -9.87 9.25 12.93
N PRO A 158 -10.77 9.25 11.93
CA PRO A 158 -10.41 8.88 10.55
C PRO A 158 -9.44 9.88 9.90
N ALA A 159 -9.46 11.15 10.30
CA ALA A 159 -8.46 12.13 9.88
C ALA A 159 -7.06 11.78 10.43
N ALA A 160 -6.94 11.37 11.69
CA ALA A 160 -5.69 10.87 12.27
C ALA A 160 -5.20 9.61 11.54
N TYR A 161 -6.07 8.60 11.40
CA TYR A 161 -5.77 7.36 10.66
C TYR A 161 -5.28 7.62 9.22
N THR A 162 -5.90 8.57 8.53
CA THR A 162 -5.48 9.01 7.19
C THR A 162 -4.06 9.59 7.21
N ILE A 163 -3.74 10.43 8.19
CA ILE A 163 -2.38 10.97 8.36
C ILE A 163 -1.37 9.89 8.72
N THR A 164 -1.74 8.90 9.55
CA THR A 164 -0.90 7.72 9.82
C THR A 164 -0.57 6.96 8.54
N LEU A 165 -1.58 6.63 7.72
CA LEU A 165 -1.38 5.88 6.46
C LEU A 165 -0.63 6.65 5.38
N LEU A 166 -0.97 7.93 5.16
CA LEU A 166 -0.25 8.77 4.19
C LEU A 166 1.22 8.95 4.61
N SER A 167 1.47 9.14 5.90
CA SER A 167 2.85 9.23 6.41
C SER A 167 3.60 7.91 6.22
N TRP A 168 2.97 6.77 6.54
CA TRP A 168 3.58 5.46 6.33
C TRP A 168 3.89 5.21 4.84
N SER A 169 2.97 5.56 3.92
CA SER A 169 3.24 5.41 2.49
C SER A 169 4.44 6.24 2.02
N VAL A 170 4.61 7.46 2.54
CA VAL A 170 5.80 8.30 2.25
C VAL A 170 7.06 7.73 2.88
N VAL A 171 7.01 7.12 4.07
CA VAL A 171 8.17 6.47 4.69
C VAL A 171 8.65 5.27 3.86
N GLU A 172 7.75 4.40 3.40
CA GLU A 172 8.09 3.24 2.56
C GLU A 172 8.53 3.63 1.15
N TYR A 173 7.81 4.58 0.53
CA TYR A 173 7.91 4.88 -0.90
C TYR A 173 8.48 6.27 -1.19
N HIS A 174 9.22 6.89 -0.26
CA HIS A 174 9.78 8.25 -0.36
C HIS A 174 10.39 8.57 -1.74
N ARG A 175 11.29 7.69 -2.21
CA ARG A 175 11.95 7.85 -3.52
C ARG A 175 10.97 7.74 -4.68
N LYS A 176 9.90 6.96 -4.57
CA LYS A 176 8.88 6.82 -5.63
C LYS A 176 7.96 8.02 -5.73
N TYR A 177 7.63 8.66 -4.62
CA TYR A 177 6.97 9.97 -4.66
C TYR A 177 7.89 11.05 -5.27
N ALA A 178 9.19 11.01 -4.99
CA ALA A 178 10.17 11.92 -5.61
C ALA A 178 10.35 11.67 -7.11
N ASP A 179 10.50 10.40 -7.54
CA ASP A 179 10.67 9.97 -8.93
C ASP A 179 9.53 10.47 -9.84
N ILE A 180 8.32 10.67 -9.30
CA ILE A 180 7.13 11.14 -10.03
C ILE A 180 6.76 12.62 -9.77
N GLY A 181 7.51 13.33 -8.92
CA GLY A 181 7.25 14.74 -8.60
C GLY A 181 6.15 15.02 -7.56
N GLU A 182 5.60 13.99 -6.91
CA GLU A 182 4.48 14.11 -5.97
C GLU A 182 4.90 14.25 -4.49
N LEU A 183 6.20 14.13 -4.17
CA LEU A 183 6.69 14.11 -2.78
C LEU A 183 6.28 15.35 -1.97
N GLU A 184 6.47 16.55 -2.51
CA GLU A 184 6.12 17.77 -1.77
C GLU A 184 4.60 18.00 -1.70
N HIS A 185 3.82 17.48 -2.66
CA HIS A 185 2.36 17.53 -2.65
C HIS A 185 1.77 16.62 -1.55
N ILE A 186 2.21 15.36 -1.45
CA ILE A 186 1.76 14.49 -0.35
C ILE A 186 2.29 14.99 1.01
N LYS A 187 3.48 15.59 1.07
CA LYS A 187 3.96 16.26 2.29
C LYS A 187 3.07 17.43 2.69
N ASP A 188 2.61 18.28 1.76
CA ASP A 188 1.67 19.36 2.10
C ASP A 188 0.34 18.82 2.64
N VAL A 189 -0.22 17.77 2.02
CA VAL A 189 -1.42 17.07 2.52
C VAL A 189 -1.20 16.52 3.94
N ILE A 190 -0.09 15.82 4.18
CA ILE A 190 0.23 15.29 5.52
C ILE A 190 0.34 16.44 6.51
N LYS A 191 1.09 17.50 6.17
CA LYS A 191 1.30 18.68 7.01
C LYS A 191 -0.02 19.35 7.38
N TRP A 192 -0.95 19.49 6.43
CA TRP A 192 -2.26 20.08 6.66
C TRP A 192 -3.08 19.34 7.72
N GLY A 193 -3.12 18.01 7.64
CA GLY A 193 -3.78 17.20 8.66
C GLY A 193 -3.03 17.20 9.99
N SER A 194 -1.70 17.06 9.99
CA SER A 194 -0.88 17.15 11.21
C SER A 194 -1.04 18.48 11.93
N ASP A 195 -1.10 19.62 11.21
CA ASP A 195 -1.34 20.93 11.81
C ASP A 195 -2.75 21.06 12.44
N TYR A 196 -3.74 20.35 11.93
CA TYR A 196 -5.04 20.20 12.60
C TYR A 196 -4.94 19.30 13.84
N LEU A 197 -4.27 18.14 13.76
CA LEU A 197 -4.08 17.24 14.90
C LEU A 197 -3.26 17.84 16.05
N LEU A 198 -2.37 18.80 15.76
CA LEU A 198 -1.69 19.59 16.78
C LEU A 198 -2.64 20.52 17.57
N LYS A 199 -3.79 20.90 16.98
CA LYS A 199 -4.82 21.76 17.57
C LYS A 199 -5.89 20.98 18.34
N VAL A 200 -6.20 19.74 17.95
CA VAL A 200 -7.27 18.95 18.61
C VAL A 200 -6.93 18.50 20.03
N PHE A 201 -5.67 18.60 20.46
CA PHE A 201 -5.27 18.29 21.84
C PHE A 201 -4.81 19.52 22.62
N VAL A 202 -5.60 19.88 23.63
CA VAL A 202 -5.28 20.92 24.61
C VAL A 202 -4.81 20.23 25.90
N PRO A 203 -3.52 20.37 26.28
CA PRO A 203 -3.02 19.84 27.54
C PRO A 203 -3.59 20.65 28.72
N PRO A 204 -3.72 20.03 29.90
CA PRO A 204 -4.25 20.71 31.09
C PRO A 204 -3.34 21.86 31.53
N THR A 205 -3.93 23.01 31.87
CA THR A 205 -3.20 24.23 32.25
C THR A 205 -2.75 24.25 33.72
N ALA A 206 -3.51 23.60 34.60
CA ALA A 206 -3.17 23.32 35.99
C ALA A 206 -3.38 21.83 36.31
N LYS A 207 -2.82 21.35 37.43
CA LYS A 207 -2.96 19.95 37.88
C LYS A 207 -4.40 19.49 38.17
N SER A 208 -5.33 20.43 38.27
CA SER A 208 -6.76 20.23 38.52
C SER A 208 -7.61 20.24 37.25
N ASP A 209 -7.03 20.63 36.11
CA ASP A 209 -7.78 20.78 34.87
C ASP A 209 -7.77 19.44 34.11
N PRO A 210 -8.90 19.00 33.52
CA PRO A 210 -8.91 17.82 32.66
C PRO A 210 -8.14 18.09 31.35
N SER A 211 -7.60 17.03 30.74
CA SER A 211 -7.07 17.15 29.37
C SER A 211 -8.23 17.11 28.37
N LEU A 212 -8.15 17.89 27.29
CA LEU A 212 -9.24 17.99 26.31
C LEU A 212 -8.78 17.47 24.94
N LEU A 213 -9.44 16.41 24.49
CA LEU A 213 -9.29 15.79 23.16
C LEU A 213 -10.53 16.11 22.31
N TYR A 214 -10.38 16.94 21.28
CA TYR A 214 -11.47 17.29 20.39
C TYR A 214 -11.69 16.19 19.33
N SER A 215 -12.60 15.26 19.65
CA SER A 215 -12.94 14.10 18.84
C SER A 215 -13.69 14.45 17.55
N GLN A 216 -14.37 15.60 17.51
CA GLN A 216 -15.11 16.04 16.34
C GLN A 216 -15.33 17.56 16.33
N ALA A 217 -14.96 18.24 15.25
CA ALA A 217 -15.13 19.69 15.12
C ALA A 217 -16.49 20.11 14.50
N SER A 218 -17.41 19.17 14.27
CA SER A 218 -18.84 19.46 14.00
C SER A 218 -19.71 18.25 14.34
N LEU A 219 -19.92 17.94 15.63
CA LEU A 219 -20.79 16.83 16.03
C LEU A 219 -22.25 17.24 16.06
N VAL A 220 -22.92 16.99 14.95
CA VAL A 220 -24.37 16.73 14.84
C VAL A 220 -25.18 17.49 15.90
N GLY A 221 -25.23 18.81 15.72
CA GLY A 221 -26.06 19.70 16.51
C GLY A 221 -27.53 19.34 16.31
N SER A 222 -28.02 18.43 17.14
CA SER A 222 -29.34 17.83 17.09
C SER A 222 -29.72 17.27 15.72
N ALA A 223 -29.51 15.96 15.54
CA ALA A 223 -30.56 15.12 14.96
C ALA A 223 -31.74 15.03 15.96
N GLY A 224 -32.27 16.20 16.33
CA GLY A 224 -33.47 16.31 17.14
C GLY A 224 -34.61 15.85 16.26
N ASN A 225 -35.38 14.88 16.74
CA ASN A 225 -36.61 14.41 16.07
C ASN A 225 -37.73 15.48 16.08
N ASP A 226 -37.39 16.77 16.16
CA ASP A 226 -38.32 17.86 15.93
C ASP A 226 -38.52 18.05 14.42
N THR A 227 -39.38 17.18 13.88
CA THR A 227 -39.88 17.22 12.50
C THR A 227 -40.67 18.50 12.18
N LYS A 228 -40.90 19.40 13.15
CA LYS A 228 -41.63 20.66 12.94
C LYS A 228 -40.71 21.85 12.69
N ASN A 229 -39.47 21.84 13.18
CA ASN A 229 -38.48 22.91 13.00
C ASN A 229 -37.06 22.34 12.81
N PRO A 230 -36.71 21.84 11.61
CA PRO A 230 -35.37 21.32 11.36
C PRO A 230 -34.32 22.45 11.44
N VAL A 231 -33.50 22.44 12.48
CA VAL A 231 -32.30 23.29 12.56
C VAL A 231 -31.31 22.79 11.49
N PRO A 232 -30.83 23.65 10.56
CA PRO A 232 -29.86 23.23 9.55
C PRO A 232 -28.56 22.73 10.19
N ASN A 233 -28.02 21.62 9.70
CA ASN A 233 -26.78 20.99 10.14
C ASN A 233 -26.11 20.18 9.00
N ASP A 234 -24.95 19.58 9.27
CA ASP A 234 -24.18 18.78 8.28
C ASP A 234 -24.91 17.56 7.70
N ILE A 235 -26.01 17.08 8.30
CA ILE A 235 -26.75 15.90 7.86
C ILE A 235 -27.96 16.28 6.98
N ASN A 236 -28.66 17.36 7.33
CA ASN A 236 -29.92 17.74 6.66
C ASN A 236 -29.75 18.85 5.61
N CYS A 237 -28.55 19.43 5.46
CA CYS A 237 -28.30 20.56 4.58
C CYS A 237 -27.27 20.22 3.49
N TRP A 238 -27.77 19.96 2.27
CA TRP A 238 -26.93 19.73 1.09
C TRP A 238 -26.42 21.06 0.53
N GLN A 239 -25.21 21.46 0.92
CA GLN A 239 -24.57 22.70 0.46
C GLN A 239 -23.04 22.60 0.44
N ARG A 240 -22.41 23.51 -0.29
CA ARG A 240 -20.95 23.65 -0.31
C ARG A 240 -20.42 24.06 1.07
N PRO A 241 -19.21 23.62 1.47
CA PRO A 241 -18.65 24.00 2.76
C PRO A 241 -18.45 25.51 2.95
N GLU A 242 -18.24 26.25 1.85
CA GLU A 242 -18.08 27.71 1.82
C GLU A 242 -19.39 28.46 2.13
N ASP A 243 -20.55 27.83 1.92
CA ASP A 243 -21.86 28.45 2.13
C ASP A 243 -22.42 28.21 3.55
N MET A 244 -21.75 27.40 4.39
CA MET A 244 -22.24 26.99 5.71
C MET A 244 -22.53 28.18 6.65
N ARG A 245 -23.80 28.30 7.08
CA ARG A 245 -24.27 29.30 8.07
C ARG A 245 -24.77 28.71 9.40
N TYR A 246 -24.86 27.39 9.52
CA TYR A 246 -25.30 26.76 10.77
C TYR A 246 -24.19 26.70 11.83
N LYS A 247 -24.58 26.47 13.08
CA LYS A 247 -23.64 26.23 14.18
C LYS A 247 -22.97 24.87 13.99
N ARG A 248 -21.65 24.84 14.15
CA ARG A 248 -20.79 23.64 14.08
C ARG A 248 -20.25 23.34 15.48
N PRO A 249 -20.98 22.56 16.30
CA PRO A 249 -20.60 22.31 17.69
C PRO A 249 -19.42 21.35 17.78
N VAL A 250 -18.53 21.59 18.74
CA VAL A 250 -17.37 20.72 19.00
C VAL A 250 -17.75 19.63 20.00
N SER A 251 -17.42 18.39 19.68
CA SER A 251 -17.42 17.29 20.65
C SER A 251 -16.07 17.18 21.33
N VAL A 252 -16.11 16.99 22.64
CA VAL A 252 -14.93 16.89 23.51
C VAL A 252 -14.94 15.54 24.19
N CYS A 253 -13.83 14.83 24.09
CA CYS A 253 -13.48 13.68 24.89
C CYS A 253 -12.41 14.09 25.91
N ASN A 254 -12.34 13.35 27.01
CA ASN A 254 -11.29 13.47 28.01
C ASN A 254 -10.21 12.39 27.77
N GLU A 255 -9.20 12.36 28.65
CA GLU A 255 -8.06 11.42 28.63
C GLU A 255 -8.43 9.92 28.48
N THR A 256 -9.63 9.49 28.85
CA THR A 256 -10.07 8.09 28.75
C THR A 256 -10.46 7.63 27.33
N ALA A 257 -10.43 8.51 26.32
CA ALA A 257 -10.61 8.14 24.91
C ALA A 257 -9.29 7.62 24.30
N SER A 258 -8.82 6.47 24.80
CA SER A 258 -7.50 5.92 24.48
C SER A 258 -7.33 5.44 23.04
N ASP A 259 -8.43 5.08 22.36
CA ASP A 259 -8.46 4.80 20.93
C ASP A 259 -8.14 6.06 20.09
N LEU A 260 -8.86 7.16 20.34
CA LEU A 260 -8.65 8.45 19.68
C LEU A 260 -7.27 9.01 19.98
N ALA A 261 -6.86 9.00 21.25
CA ALA A 261 -5.55 9.47 21.65
C ALA A 261 -4.44 8.64 20.98
N GLY A 262 -4.57 7.32 20.97
CA GLY A 262 -3.62 6.40 20.33
C GLY A 262 -3.43 6.66 18.83
N GLU A 263 -4.51 6.88 18.09
CA GLU A 263 -4.42 7.17 16.65
C GLU A 263 -3.83 8.57 16.38
N ILE A 264 -4.14 9.58 17.21
CA ILE A 264 -3.47 10.90 17.10
C ILE A 264 -1.97 10.79 17.39
N VAL A 265 -1.57 9.98 18.38
CA VAL A 265 -0.16 9.69 18.70
C VAL A 265 0.51 9.00 17.50
N ALA A 266 -0.13 8.00 16.90
CA ALA A 266 0.38 7.31 15.71
C ALA A 266 0.56 8.27 14.54
N ALA A 267 -0.44 9.10 14.25
CA ALA A 267 -0.45 10.06 13.15
C ALA A 267 0.67 11.10 13.27
N LEU A 268 0.80 11.73 14.44
CA LEU A 268 1.84 12.73 14.70
C LEU A 268 3.25 12.10 14.71
N SER A 269 3.38 10.88 15.25
CA SER A 269 4.66 10.15 15.24
C SER A 269 5.09 9.79 13.82
N ALA A 270 4.18 9.22 13.01
CA ALA A 270 4.48 8.86 11.62
C ALA A 270 4.82 10.08 10.77
N ALA A 271 4.04 11.17 10.89
CA ALA A 271 4.33 12.44 10.21
C ALA A 271 5.70 13.00 10.60
N SER A 272 6.11 12.89 11.87
CA SER A 272 7.44 13.37 12.30
C SER A 272 8.61 12.69 11.60
N ILE A 273 8.45 11.44 11.16
CA ILE A 273 9.45 10.69 10.38
C ILE A 273 9.53 11.24 8.95
N VAL A 274 8.39 11.55 8.34
CA VAL A 274 8.32 12.19 7.00
C VAL A 274 9.03 13.54 7.01
N PHE A 275 8.78 14.36 8.04
CA PHE A 275 9.36 15.70 8.17
C PHE A 275 10.71 15.73 8.90
N LYS A 276 11.42 14.61 9.03
CA LYS A 276 12.67 14.51 9.81
C LYS A 276 13.77 15.51 9.40
N GLN A 277 13.78 15.99 8.16
CA GLN A 277 14.72 17.02 7.69
C GLN A 277 14.30 18.44 8.14
N GLU A 278 13.02 18.65 8.42
CA GLU A 278 12.43 19.89 8.90
C GLU A 278 12.41 19.86 10.44
N ASN A 279 13.61 19.87 11.03
CA ASN A 279 13.88 19.51 12.42
C ASN A 279 12.93 20.15 13.45
N GLU A 280 12.64 21.46 13.36
CA GLU A 280 11.71 22.14 14.27
C GLU A 280 10.29 21.56 14.19
N TYR A 281 9.79 21.29 12.98
CA TYR A 281 8.45 20.76 12.78
C TYR A 281 8.35 19.29 13.22
N SER A 282 9.33 18.45 12.86
CA SER A 282 9.43 17.07 13.34
C SER A 282 9.46 16.98 14.87
N GLN A 283 10.30 17.80 15.53
CA GLN A 283 10.35 17.90 17.00
C GLN A 283 9.01 18.34 17.61
N ARG A 284 8.31 19.29 16.98
CA ARG A 284 6.98 19.76 17.43
C ARG A 284 5.93 18.63 17.39
N LEU A 285 5.98 17.79 16.35
CA LEU A 285 5.09 16.64 16.20
C LEU A 285 5.38 15.56 17.25
N ILE A 286 6.64 15.16 17.41
CA ILE A 286 7.07 14.15 18.41
C ILE A 286 6.68 14.59 19.81
N LYS A 287 7.04 15.81 20.21
CA LYS A 287 6.75 16.33 21.55
C LYS A 287 5.25 16.36 21.86
N LYS A 288 4.39 16.62 20.87
CA LYS A 288 2.93 16.56 21.05
C LYS A 288 2.44 15.11 21.17
N ALA A 289 2.98 14.19 20.36
CA ALA A 289 2.65 12.77 20.46
C ALA A 289 3.05 12.19 21.84
N GLU A 290 4.26 12.48 22.33
CA GLU A 290 4.73 12.08 23.65
C GLU A 290 3.81 12.61 24.77
N GLN A 291 3.40 13.89 24.70
CA GLN A 291 2.48 14.49 25.67
C GLN A 291 1.12 13.78 25.72
N ILE A 292 0.53 13.46 24.56
CA ILE A 292 -0.76 12.75 24.50
C ILE A 292 -0.60 11.33 25.06
N TYR A 293 0.42 10.60 24.61
CA TYR A 293 0.71 9.25 25.07
C TYR A 293 0.92 9.18 26.59
N GLU A 294 1.71 10.10 27.15
CA GLU A 294 1.98 10.16 28.58
C GLU A 294 0.74 10.42 29.45
N ILE A 295 -0.24 11.15 28.93
CA ILE A 295 -1.48 11.47 29.68
C ILE A 295 -2.43 10.28 29.60
N THR A 296 -2.70 9.78 28.40
CA THR A 296 -3.59 8.62 28.19
C THR A 296 -3.07 7.35 28.88
N ALA A 297 -1.78 7.02 28.72
CA ALA A 297 -1.20 5.79 29.26
C ALA A 297 -1.02 5.80 30.80
N LYS A 298 -1.20 6.95 31.46
CA LYS A 298 -1.28 7.04 32.93
C LYS A 298 -2.70 6.76 33.42
N GLU A 299 -3.72 7.25 32.73
CA GLU A 299 -5.12 7.07 33.14
C GLU A 299 -5.61 5.62 32.94
N ASP A 300 -5.26 4.98 31.82
CA ASP A 300 -5.58 3.55 31.58
C ASP A 300 -5.05 2.63 32.71
N ARG A 301 -3.95 3.01 33.38
CA ARG A 301 -3.37 2.25 34.51
C ARG A 301 -4.09 2.46 35.85
N ILE A 302 -5.00 3.42 35.95
CA ILE A 302 -5.81 3.66 37.15
C ILE A 302 -7.09 2.79 37.12
N HIS A 303 -7.45 2.27 35.95
CA HIS A 303 -8.67 1.46 35.73
C HIS A 303 -8.44 -0.06 35.69
N TYR A 304 -7.22 -0.53 35.98
CA TYR A 304 -6.85 -1.96 36.11
C TYR A 304 -6.36 -2.30 37.53
#